data_AF-A0A3D9GRT5-F1
#
_entry.id   AF-A0A3D9GRT5-F1
#
_cell.length_a   1.000
_cell.length_b   1.000
_cell.length_c   1.000
_cell.angle_alpha   90.00
_cell.angle_beta   90.00
_cell.angle_gamma   90.00
#
_symmetry.space_group_name_H-M   'P 1'
#
loop_
_entity.id
_entity.type
_entity.pdbx_description
1 polymer ?
#
loop_
_entity_poly.entity_id
_entity_poly.type
_entity_poly.pdbx_seq_one_letter_code
_entity_poly.pdbx_strand_id
1 'polypeptide(L)' 'MKSYHTANSVHMVGRAWQIKIMLRQLQKEWNPDTPLQHILQSLASSRRDH' A
#
# COMPACT_ATOMS: atom_id res chain seq x y z
N MET A 1 10.05 5.45 9.40
CA MET A 1 9.47 5.24 8.06
C MET A 1 8.17 6.03 8.01
N LYS A 2 7.87 6.72 6.91
CA LYS A 2 6.61 7.44 6.73
C LYS A 2 5.94 6.93 5.48
N SER A 3 4.69 6.51 5.57
CA SER A 3 3.86 6.23 4.40
C SER A 3 2.63 7.13 4.47
N TYR A 4 2.25 7.70 3.33
CA TYR A 4 1.02 8.46 3.20
C TYR A 4 0.39 8.14 1.86
N HIS A 5 -0.92 8.29 1.81
CA HIS A 5 -1.75 7.83 0.71
C HIS A 5 -2.53 9.04 0.24
N THR A 6 -2.65 9.21 -1.07
CA THR A 6 -3.66 10.09 -1.66
C THR A 6 -4.79 9.22 -2.20
N ALA A 7 -5.85 9.83 -2.73
CA ALA A 7 -6.97 9.09 -3.33
C ALA A 7 -6.49 8.06 -4.37
N ASN A 8 -5.40 8.34 -5.08
CA ASN A 8 -4.94 7.55 -6.22
C ASN A 8 -3.46 7.13 -6.12
N SER A 9 -2.78 7.36 -5.00
CA SER A 9 -1.36 7.05 -4.88
C SER A 9 -0.95 6.64 -3.46
N VAL A 10 0.16 5.91 -3.37
CA VAL A 10 0.82 5.57 -2.11
C VAL A 10 2.25 6.08 -2.18
N HIS A 11 2.61 6.90 -1.20
CA HIS A 11 3.94 7.46 -1.03
C HIS A 11 4.61 6.76 0.14
N MET A 12 5.77 6.15 -0.09
CA MET A 12 6.57 5.49 0.94
C MET A 12 7.93 6.17 1.06
N VAL A 13 8.28 6.63 2.26
CA VAL A 13 9.53 7.31 2.57
C VAL A 13 10.29 6.52 3.64
N GLY A 14 11.44 5.98 3.26
CA GLY A 14 12.30 5.16 4.12
C GLY A 14 13.51 4.62 3.36
N ARG A 15 14.29 3.72 3.99
CA ARG A 15 15.38 3.03 3.30
C ARG A 15 14.81 2.09 2.24
N ALA A 16 15.53 1.91 1.12
CA ALA A 16 15.09 1.08 0.00
C ALA A 16 14.67 -0.35 0.41
N TRP A 17 15.39 -0.96 1.35
CA TRP A 17 15.06 -2.31 1.85
C TRP A 17 13.74 -2.34 2.63
N GLN A 18 13.40 -1.27 3.35
CA GLN A 18 12.14 -1.17 4.10
C GLN A 18 10.95 -1.07 3.14
N ILE A 19 11.10 -0.24 2.09
CA ILE A 19 10.11 -0.09 1.03
C ILE A 19 9.89 -1.43 0.31
N LYS A 20 10.98 -2.16 0.01
CA LYS A 20 10.91 -3.49 -0.61
C LYS A 20 10.13 -4.50 0.24
N ILE A 21 10.33 -4.49 1.56
CA ILE A 21 9.58 -5.38 2.47
C ILE A 21 8.10 -5.02 2.47
N MET A 22 7.75 -3.74 2.57
CA MET A 22 6.34 -3.30 2.52
C MET A 22 5.66 -3.72 1.22
N LEU A 23 6.29 -3.46 0.07
CA LEU A 23 5.74 -3.85 -1.23
C LEU A 23 5.48 -5.36 -1.31
N ARG A 24 6.37 -6.18 -0.73
CA ARG A 24 6.17 -7.64 -0.65
C ARG A 24 5.05 -8.05 0.29
N GLN A 25 4.84 -7.33 1.40
CA GLN A 25 3.71 -7.58 2.30
C GLN A 25 2.39 -7.26 1.61
N LEU A 26 2.31 -6.09 0.98
CA LEU A 26 1.15 -5.69 0.17
C LEU A 26 0.86 -6.70 -0.95
N GLN A 27 1.89 -7.19 -1.64
CA GLN A 27 1.74 -8.20 -2.68
C GLN A 27 1.25 -9.56 -2.14
N LYS A 28 1.51 -9.89 -0.87
CA LYS A 28 1.00 -11.14 -0.26
C LYS A 28 -0.48 -11.05 0.10
N GLU A 29 -0.95 -9.85 0.42
CA GLU A 29 -2.34 -9.59 0.81
C GLU A 29 -3.29 -9.58 -0.40
N TRP A 30 -2.77 -9.37 -1.61
CA TRP A 30 -3.57 -9.27 -2.83
C TRP A 30 -3.16 -10.31 -3.86
N ASN A 31 -4.16 -10.91 -4.50
CA ASN A 31 -3.95 -11.81 -5.63
C ASN A 31 -3.28 -11.01 -6.78
N PRO A 32 -2.32 -11.58 -7.55
CA PRO A 32 -1.75 -10.93 -8.75
C PRO A 32 -2.78 -10.39 -9.74
N ASP A 33 -4.00 -10.96 -9.80
CA ASP A 33 -5.08 -10.46 -10.67
C ASP A 33 -5.85 -9.27 -10.08
N THR A 34 -5.52 -8.84 -8.87
CA THR A 34 -6.21 -7.73 -8.20
C THR A 34 -5.86 -6.41 -8.91
N PRO A 35 -6.86 -5.66 -9.41
CA PRO A 35 -6.62 -4.36 -10.04
C PRO A 35 -5.97 -3.38 -9.07
N LEU A 36 -5.00 -2.59 -9.57
CA LEU A 36 -4.31 -1.55 -8.78
C LEU A 36 -5.30 -0.56 -8.13
N GLN A 37 -6.40 -0.23 -8.79
CA GLN A 37 -7.45 0.62 -8.22
C GLN A 37 -8.07 0.04 -6.94
N HIS A 38 -8.28 -1.28 -6.89
CA HIS A 38 -8.86 -1.96 -5.73
C HIS A 38 -7.87 -1.98 -4.57
N ILE A 39 -6.59 -2.17 -4.90
CA ILE A 39 -5.44 -2.06 -4.00
C ILE A 39 -5.39 -0.67 -3.34
N LEU A 40 -5.47 0.39 -4.14
CA LEU A 40 -5.43 1.78 -3.65
C LEU A 40 -6.66 2.13 -2.79
N GLN A 41 -7.85 1.68 -3.19
CA GLN A 41 -9.09 1.85 -2.41
C GLN A 41 -9.06 1.10 -1.07
N SER A 42 -8.52 -0.11 -1.05
CA SER A 42 -8.36 -0.91 0.17
C SER A 42 -7.43 -0.21 1.17
N LEU A 43 -6.28 0.27 0.71
CA LEU A 43 -5.34 1.04 1.54
C LEU A 43 -5.93 2.34 2.07
N ALA A 44 -6.77 3.04 1.29
CA ALA A 44 -7.46 4.24 1.73
C ALA A 44 -8.56 3.94 2.76
N SER A 45 -9.19 2.78 2.67
CA SER A 45 -10.31 2.39 3.54
C SER A 45 -9.84 1.80 4.87
N SER A 46 -8.72 1.08 4.89
CA SER A 46 -8.15 0.42 6.08
C SER A 46 -7.77 1.37 7.24
N ARG A 47 -7.93 2.69 7.07
CA ARG A 47 -7.68 3.71 8.10
C ARG A 47 -8.92 4.51 8.52
N ARG A 48 -10.10 4.24 7.95
CA ARG A 48 -11.35 4.85 8.42
C ARG A 48 -11.90 4.16 9.67
N ASP A 49 -11.38 2.99 10.01
CA ASP A 49 -11.81 2.16 11.13
C ASP A 49 -10.88 2.22 12.36
N HIS A 50 -9.96 3.19 12.45
CA HIS A 50 -9.02 3.34 13.58
C HIS A 50 -8.72 4.79 13.96
#